data_AF-A0A7C2A8Y9-F1
#
_entry.id   AF-A0A7C2A8Y9-F1
#
_cell.length_a   1.000
_cell.length_b   1.000
_cell.length_c   1.000
_cell.angle_alpha   90.00
_cell.angle_beta   90.00
_cell.angle_gamma   90.00
#
_symmetry.space_group_name_H-M   'P 1'
#
loop_
_entity.id
_entity.type
_entity.pdbx_description
1 polymer ?
#
loop_
_entity_poly.entity_id
_entity_poly.type
_entity_poly.pdbx_seq_one_letter_code
_entity_poly.pdbx_strand_id
1 'polypeptide(L)'
;MTIYIEVGGHTGETADKWIREDSNRKILILEPNPHLVETLNKKFEKNSNVDILEVALWDKNEIRDFAISEKPDGSSLHLEKRNLRDPYLKKVKCLRASEFINSFDEEIFLRLNCEGAEFEILEELLESDAIKKIKHFEIVYHHYPDNLDCEERYKKLIKKLEEKNIKNKLGTTEQDVINFLNRFEARNLEKYHTIELPFGYKIQGYNEDYEHKSWEQISEIYNFKGKRVADIGCFQGYFCFEMARTAKRVYGFDKNVSAIETAREIAKLKEMNIKFEVFNLDDEKIPEHYDVILLLNTWQHLKNLDLDIHKIFSKAKTVILEIDFVKLKPHWSMISREKLLEIAKEYKHELKKELISSRGRTIMLFEVGGENAIE
;
A
#
# COMPACT_ATOMS: atom_id res chain seq x y z
N MET A 1 -14.20 -4.07 25.24
CA MET A 1 -14.23 -2.91 24.32
C MET A 1 -12.78 -2.54 24.01
N THR A 2 -12.46 -2.12 22.79
CA THR A 2 -11.09 -1.75 22.42
C THR A 2 -11.06 -0.25 22.17
N ILE A 3 -10.12 0.46 22.81
CA ILE A 3 -9.86 1.87 22.54
C ILE A 3 -8.74 2.01 21.50
N TYR A 4 -8.94 2.91 20.54
CA TYR A 4 -7.96 3.22 19.51
C TYR A 4 -7.23 4.49 19.88
N ILE A 5 -5.93 4.39 20.11
CA ILE A 5 -5.10 5.50 20.57
C ILE A 5 -4.16 5.87 19.42
N GLU A 6 -4.21 7.13 18.98
CA GLU A 6 -3.30 7.72 18.00
C GLU A 6 -2.37 8.71 18.69
N VAL A 7 -1.06 8.47 18.64
CA VAL A 7 -0.02 9.38 19.16
C VAL A 7 0.60 10.11 17.99
N GLY A 8 0.47 11.44 17.97
CA GLY A 8 0.82 12.30 16.84
C GLY A 8 -0.29 12.35 15.80
N GLY A 9 -1.43 12.93 16.20
CA GLY A 9 -2.66 12.92 15.40
C GLY A 9 -2.66 13.78 14.14
N HIS A 10 -1.73 14.73 14.02
CA HIS A 10 -1.66 15.65 12.87
C HIS A 10 -3.03 16.29 12.56
N THR A 11 -3.61 16.08 11.36
CA THR A 11 -4.94 16.58 11.00
C THR A 11 -6.04 15.52 11.09
N GLY A 12 -5.73 14.35 11.67
CA GLY A 12 -6.69 13.30 12.02
C GLY A 12 -7.07 12.39 10.84
N GLU A 13 -6.18 12.19 9.89
CA GLU A 13 -6.41 11.35 8.70
C GLU A 13 -6.61 9.87 9.08
N THR A 14 -5.87 9.39 10.09
CA THR A 14 -6.02 8.02 10.59
C THR A 14 -7.36 7.86 11.31
N ALA A 15 -7.73 8.80 12.18
CA ALA A 15 -9.02 8.79 12.85
C ALA A 15 -10.19 8.75 11.84
N ASP A 16 -10.13 9.51 10.75
CA ASP A 16 -11.16 9.43 9.68
C ASP A 16 -11.25 8.03 9.07
N LYS A 17 -10.12 7.35 8.85
CA LYS A 17 -10.10 5.98 8.33
C LYS A 17 -10.78 5.03 9.31
N TRP A 18 -10.43 5.10 10.59
CA TRP A 18 -11.02 4.27 11.63
C TRP A 18 -12.52 4.49 11.80
N ILE A 19 -12.99 5.73 11.66
CA ILE A 19 -14.43 6.08 11.68
C ILE A 19 -15.16 5.51 10.46
N ARG A 20 -14.56 5.58 9.26
CA ARG A 20 -15.15 5.00 8.04
C ARG A 20 -15.29 3.49 8.12
N GLU A 21 -14.36 2.83 8.80
CA GLU A 21 -14.40 1.38 9.03
C GLU A 21 -15.44 0.99 10.08
N ASP A 22 -15.55 1.77 11.17
CA ASP A 22 -16.57 1.60 12.20
C ASP A 22 -16.83 2.93 12.93
N SER A 23 -18.02 3.50 12.72
CA SER A 23 -18.43 4.78 13.31
C SER A 23 -18.62 4.75 14.83
N ASN A 24 -18.74 3.56 15.44
CA ASN A 24 -18.92 3.41 16.89
C ASN A 24 -17.59 3.27 17.65
N ARG A 25 -16.46 3.24 16.92
CA ARG A 25 -15.14 3.07 17.49
C ARG A 25 -14.75 4.24 18.40
N LYS A 26 -14.30 3.93 19.62
CA LYS A 26 -13.74 4.93 20.55
C LYS A 26 -12.29 5.22 20.18
N ILE A 27 -12.00 6.49 19.91
CA ILE A 27 -10.72 6.99 19.43
C ILE A 27 -10.22 8.06 20.39
N LEU A 28 -8.95 7.98 20.76
CA LEU A 28 -8.24 8.97 21.55
C LEU A 28 -7.01 9.44 20.79
N ILE A 29 -6.90 10.73 20.55
CA ILE A 29 -5.79 11.35 19.83
C ILE A 29 -4.93 12.15 20.82
N LEU A 30 -3.63 11.87 20.87
CA LEU A 30 -2.65 12.66 21.61
C LEU A 30 -1.86 13.53 20.62
N GLU A 31 -1.97 14.85 20.76
CA GLU A 31 -1.32 15.82 19.87
C GLU A 31 -0.77 17.00 20.68
N PRO A 32 0.56 17.15 20.82
CA PRO A 32 1.14 18.24 21.61
C PRO A 32 1.13 19.61 20.90
N ASN A 33 0.93 19.66 19.57
CA ASN A 33 0.90 20.93 18.83
C ASN A 33 -0.48 21.61 18.97
N PRO A 34 -0.58 22.79 19.61
CA PRO A 34 -1.86 23.47 19.82
C PRO A 34 -2.62 23.82 18.54
N HIS A 35 -1.90 24.13 17.45
CA HIS A 35 -2.55 24.48 16.18
C HIS A 35 -3.24 23.26 15.55
N LEU A 36 -2.62 22.08 15.71
CA LEU A 36 -3.20 20.82 15.28
C LEU A 36 -4.34 20.40 16.20
N VAL A 37 -4.19 20.57 17.52
CA VAL A 37 -5.29 20.35 18.48
C VAL A 37 -6.51 21.21 18.17
N GLU A 38 -6.34 22.49 17.84
CA GLU A 38 -7.44 23.35 17.43
C GLU A 38 -8.11 22.82 16.15
N THR A 39 -7.31 22.37 15.19
CA THR A 39 -7.80 21.78 13.93
C THR A 39 -8.59 20.49 14.18
N LEU A 40 -8.07 19.59 15.00
CA LEU A 40 -8.70 18.32 15.38
C LEU A 40 -10.01 18.55 16.13
N ASN A 41 -10.03 19.48 17.09
CA ASN A 41 -11.24 19.82 17.84
C ASN A 41 -12.35 20.36 16.93
N LYS A 42 -12.01 21.23 15.98
CA LYS A 42 -12.97 21.71 14.97
C LYS A 42 -13.46 20.59 14.06
N LYS A 43 -12.58 19.68 13.67
CA LYS A 43 -12.91 18.57 12.76
C LYS A 43 -13.86 17.56 13.41
N PHE A 44 -13.62 17.21 14.67
CA PHE A 44 -14.36 16.17 15.38
C PHE A 44 -15.41 16.70 16.36
N GLU A 45 -15.76 17.99 16.28
CA GLU A 45 -16.72 18.67 17.19
C GLU A 45 -18.06 17.94 17.38
N LYS A 46 -18.52 17.21 16.35
CA LYS A 46 -19.80 16.49 16.32
C LYS A 46 -19.66 14.99 16.60
N ASN A 47 -18.45 14.50 16.80
CA ASN A 47 -18.19 13.08 17.01
C ASN A 47 -17.81 12.80 18.47
N SER A 48 -18.81 12.38 19.26
CA SER A 48 -18.63 12.03 20.68
C SER A 48 -17.82 10.74 20.92
N ASN A 49 -17.31 10.10 19.88
CA ASN A 49 -16.44 8.94 19.98
C ASN A 49 -14.95 9.28 19.80
N VAL A 50 -14.61 10.54 19.51
CA VAL A 50 -13.24 11.00 19.34
C VAL A 50 -12.90 11.99 20.44
N ASP A 51 -11.94 11.64 21.29
CA ASP A 51 -11.37 12.52 22.30
C ASP A 51 -9.97 12.98 21.86
N ILE A 52 -9.63 14.24 22.13
CA ILE A 52 -8.34 14.85 21.77
C ILE A 52 -7.69 15.39 23.03
N LEU A 53 -6.41 15.04 23.26
CA LEU A 53 -5.62 15.51 24.38
C LEU A 53 -4.38 16.27 23.89
N GLU A 54 -4.22 17.51 24.37
CA GLU A 54 -3.02 18.34 24.13
C GLU A 54 -1.86 17.91 25.02
N VAL A 55 -1.28 16.75 24.71
CA VAL A 55 -0.16 16.16 25.44
C VAL A 55 0.74 15.38 24.48
N ALA A 56 2.00 15.19 24.86
CA ALA A 56 2.88 14.23 24.22
C ALA A 56 2.98 12.95 25.06
N LEU A 57 3.09 11.80 24.40
CA LEU A 57 3.49 10.56 25.05
C LEU A 57 5.02 10.47 25.06
N TRP A 58 5.63 10.03 26.17
CA TRP A 58 7.07 10.09 26.39
C TRP A 58 7.56 9.02 27.39
N ASP A 59 8.85 9.04 27.75
CA ASP A 59 9.45 8.10 28.72
C ASP A 59 9.18 8.46 30.19
N LYS A 60 8.74 9.69 30.47
CA LYS A 60 8.44 10.16 31.84
C LYS A 60 7.44 11.32 31.85
N ASN A 61 6.84 11.53 33.02
CA ASN A 61 5.98 12.68 33.28
C ASN A 61 6.84 13.92 33.50
N GLU A 62 6.75 14.88 32.59
CA GLU A 62 7.48 16.14 32.71
C GLU A 62 6.87 17.22 31.81
N ILE A 63 7.41 18.43 31.91
CA ILE A 63 7.14 19.51 30.96
C ILE A 63 8.41 19.69 30.13
N ARG A 64 8.33 19.47 28.81
CA ARG A 64 9.46 19.62 27.89
C ARG A 64 9.25 20.77 26.94
N ASP A 65 10.36 21.32 26.45
CA ASP A 65 10.33 22.18 25.27
C ASP A 65 10.06 21.30 24.04
N PHE A 66 9.11 21.72 23.23
CA PHE A 66 8.68 21.08 21.99
C PHE A 66 8.88 22.08 20.85
N ALA A 67 9.65 21.67 19.85
CA ALA A 67 9.93 22.49 18.69
C ALA A 67 8.76 22.38 17.71
N ILE A 68 8.09 23.50 17.45
CA ILE A 68 7.02 23.59 16.46
C ILE A 68 7.58 24.26 15.20
N SER A 69 7.63 23.49 14.12
CA SER A 69 8.14 23.93 12.83
C SER A 69 7.09 24.73 12.04
N GLU A 70 7.53 25.53 11.06
CA GLU A 70 6.65 26.23 10.13
C GLU A 70 5.68 25.27 9.40
N LYS A 71 6.17 24.07 9.05
CA LYS A 71 5.34 22.95 8.62
C LYS A 71 5.04 22.03 9.81
N PRO A 72 3.77 21.69 10.07
CA PRO A 72 3.39 20.88 11.23
C PRO A 72 4.15 19.55 11.34
N ASP A 73 4.36 18.85 10.23
CA ASP A 73 5.12 17.58 10.10
C ASP A 73 6.57 17.66 10.62
N GLY A 74 7.13 18.87 10.76
CA GLY A 74 8.48 19.05 11.30
C GLY A 74 8.55 19.06 12.83
N SER A 75 7.42 19.13 13.54
CA SER A 75 7.40 19.40 14.99
C SER A 75 7.92 18.20 15.79
N SER A 76 8.73 18.42 16.82
CA SER A 76 9.35 17.31 17.57
C SER A 76 9.76 17.67 19.00
N LEU A 77 9.83 16.65 19.87
CA LEU A 77 10.45 16.73 21.20
C LEU A 77 11.99 16.66 21.15
N HIS A 78 12.55 16.25 20.01
CA HIS A 78 13.98 16.20 19.75
C HIS A 78 14.43 17.52 19.11
N LEU A 79 14.94 18.45 19.93
CA LEU A 79 15.27 19.82 19.54
C LEU A 79 16.48 19.91 18.59
N GLU A 80 17.28 18.85 18.52
CA GLU A 80 18.44 18.70 17.67
C GLU A 80 18.12 18.21 16.25
N LYS A 81 16.83 17.98 15.94
CA LYS A 81 16.38 17.54 14.61
C LYS A 81 16.77 18.57 13.53
N ARG A 82 17.61 18.15 12.58
CA ARG A 82 18.17 19.02 11.52
C ARG A 82 17.13 19.63 10.57
N ASN A 83 15.94 19.03 10.47
CA ASN A 83 14.85 19.48 9.61
C ASN A 83 13.94 20.53 10.27
N LEU A 84 14.25 20.97 11.49
CA LEU A 84 13.54 22.06 12.15
C LEU A 84 13.88 23.39 11.44
N ARG A 85 12.94 23.90 10.64
CA ARG A 85 13.07 25.20 9.99
C ARG A 85 12.47 26.26 10.90
N ASP A 86 13.34 27.10 11.47
CA ASP A 86 13.00 28.22 12.37
C ASP A 86 11.93 27.88 13.41
N PRO A 87 12.16 26.85 14.26
CA PRO A 87 11.12 26.37 15.16
C PRO A 87 10.84 27.37 16.27
N TYR A 88 9.56 27.55 16.60
CA TYR A 88 9.20 28.18 17.86
C TYR A 88 9.09 27.11 18.95
N LEU A 89 9.63 27.38 20.13
CA LEU A 89 9.57 26.45 21.26
C LEU A 89 8.30 26.67 22.07
N LYS A 90 7.59 25.58 22.36
CA LYS A 90 6.45 25.57 23.28
C LYS A 90 6.70 24.56 24.39
N LYS A 91 6.35 24.91 25.63
CA LYS A 91 6.31 23.94 26.72
C LYS A 91 5.06 23.07 26.61
N VAL A 92 5.25 21.76 26.51
CA VAL A 92 4.16 20.78 26.42
C VAL A 92 4.24 19.80 27.57
N LYS A 93 3.08 19.28 27.98
CA LYS A 93 2.98 18.24 29.00
C LYS A 93 3.30 16.89 28.35
N CYS A 94 4.29 16.20 28.88
CA CYS A 94 4.64 14.84 28.51
C CYS A 94 4.07 13.87 29.55
N LEU A 95 3.41 12.81 29.07
CA LEU A 95 2.92 11.71 29.90
C LEU A 95 3.84 10.51 29.75
N ARG A 96 4.18 9.87 30.87
CA ARG A 96 4.91 8.60 30.88
C ARG A 96 4.07 7.51 30.20
N ALA A 97 4.63 6.85 29.20
CA ALA A 97 3.91 5.91 28.36
C ALA A 97 3.26 4.77 29.16
N SER A 98 4.01 4.13 30.06
CA SER A 98 3.50 3.03 30.88
C SER A 98 2.37 3.44 31.82
N GLU A 99 2.47 4.60 32.48
CA GLU A 99 1.42 5.10 33.36
C GLU A 99 0.15 5.45 32.57
N PHE A 100 0.32 6.09 31.41
CA PHE A 100 -0.79 6.41 30.52
C PHE A 100 -1.50 5.14 30.01
N ILE A 101 -0.75 4.19 29.45
CA ILE A 101 -1.29 2.93 28.93
C ILE A 101 -1.95 2.10 30.05
N ASN A 102 -1.36 2.07 31.23
CA ASN A 102 -1.93 1.34 32.36
C ASN A 102 -3.21 1.99 32.92
N SER A 103 -3.49 3.26 32.61
CA SER A 103 -4.69 3.95 33.10
C SER A 103 -6.01 3.51 32.47
N PHE A 104 -5.98 2.81 31.34
CA PHE A 104 -7.19 2.30 30.65
C PHE A 104 -7.57 0.91 31.15
N ASP A 105 -8.84 0.57 31.34
CA ASP A 105 -9.21 -0.82 31.66
C ASP A 105 -9.44 -1.67 30.40
N GLU A 106 -9.60 -1.00 29.25
CA GLU A 106 -9.88 -1.57 27.94
C GLU A 106 -8.66 -2.21 27.27
N GLU A 107 -8.92 -3.05 26.26
CA GLU A 107 -7.88 -3.44 25.31
C GLU A 107 -7.46 -2.24 24.47
N ILE A 108 -6.16 -2.10 24.18
CA ILE A 108 -5.63 -0.95 23.43
C ILE A 108 -5.19 -1.37 22.02
N PHE A 109 -5.62 -0.60 21.03
CA PHE A 109 -4.98 -0.50 19.72
C PHE A 109 -4.16 0.80 19.72
N LEU A 110 -2.84 0.71 19.59
CA LEU A 110 -1.95 1.88 19.63
C LEU A 110 -1.32 2.14 18.27
N ARG A 111 -1.50 3.35 17.75
CA ARG A 111 -0.75 3.88 16.61
C ARG A 111 0.25 4.94 17.08
N LEU A 112 1.53 4.77 16.73
CA LEU A 112 2.61 5.71 17.04
C LEU A 112 3.13 6.34 15.75
N ASN A 113 2.99 7.66 15.63
CA ASN A 113 3.49 8.46 14.50
C ASN A 113 3.80 9.88 15.00
N CYS A 114 4.87 10.03 15.77
CA CYS A 114 5.12 11.20 16.62
C CYS A 114 6.48 11.86 16.39
N GLU A 115 6.98 11.77 15.15
CA GLU A 115 8.12 12.54 14.65
C GLU A 115 9.38 12.40 15.52
N GLY A 116 9.71 11.16 15.90
CA GLY A 116 10.99 10.77 16.52
C GLY A 116 10.91 10.27 17.96
N ALA A 117 9.81 10.52 18.66
CA ALA A 117 9.61 10.06 20.04
C ALA A 117 9.30 8.56 20.17
N GLU A 118 9.18 7.84 19.04
CA GLU A 118 8.73 6.45 19.02
C GLU A 118 9.68 5.54 19.81
N PHE A 119 10.99 5.80 19.77
CA PHE A 119 11.98 5.00 20.47
C PHE A 119 11.86 5.12 21.98
N GLU A 120 11.79 6.34 22.51
CA GLU A 120 11.67 6.59 23.95
C GLU A 120 10.39 5.97 24.52
N ILE A 121 9.27 6.12 23.80
CA ILE A 121 7.99 5.53 24.19
C ILE A 121 8.08 4.00 24.22
N LEU A 122 8.59 3.38 23.14
CA LEU A 122 8.59 1.92 23.01
C LEU A 122 9.60 1.25 23.95
N GLU A 123 10.77 1.87 24.16
CA GLU A 123 11.76 1.40 25.14
C GLU A 123 11.16 1.42 26.55
N GLU A 124 10.49 2.50 26.94
CA GLU A 124 9.85 2.61 28.26
C GLU A 124 8.69 1.61 28.43
N LEU A 125 7.86 1.41 27.40
CA LEU A 125 6.79 0.41 27.42
C LEU A 125 7.33 -1.02 27.53
N LEU A 126 8.48 -1.31 26.92
CA LEU A 126 9.15 -2.61 27.00
C LEU A 126 9.77 -2.85 28.39
N GLU A 127 10.41 -1.83 28.96
CA GLU A 127 11.05 -1.89 30.28
C GLU A 127 10.03 -2.04 31.41
N SER A 128 8.91 -1.32 31.31
CA SER A 128 7.81 -1.37 32.28
C SER A 128 6.87 -2.57 32.12
N ASP A 129 7.02 -3.35 31.05
CA ASP A 129 6.09 -4.40 30.62
C ASP A 129 4.66 -3.92 30.29
N ALA A 130 4.37 -2.62 30.35
CA ALA A 130 3.06 -2.05 30.01
C ALA A 130 2.64 -2.33 28.56
N ILE A 131 3.63 -2.58 27.69
CA ILE A 131 3.43 -3.00 26.30
C ILE A 131 2.50 -4.20 26.15
N LYS A 132 2.42 -5.09 27.16
CA LYS A 132 1.58 -6.31 27.15
C LYS A 132 0.08 -6.01 27.14
N LYS A 133 -0.32 -4.80 27.55
CA LYS A 133 -1.72 -4.36 27.56
C LYS A 133 -2.21 -3.94 26.17
N ILE A 134 -1.28 -3.70 25.26
CA ILE A 134 -1.56 -3.26 23.90
C ILE A 134 -1.71 -4.50 23.01
N LYS A 135 -2.91 -4.67 22.48
CA LYS A 135 -3.28 -5.83 21.65
C LYS A 135 -2.79 -5.69 20.22
N HIS A 136 -2.71 -4.46 19.73
CA HIS A 136 -2.26 -4.16 18.39
C HIS A 136 -1.41 -2.90 18.35
N PHE A 137 -0.34 -2.96 17.57
CA PHE A 137 0.56 -1.84 17.30
C PHE A 137 0.56 -1.52 15.81
N GLU A 138 0.48 -0.24 15.49
CA GLU A 138 0.88 0.33 14.22
C GLU A 138 1.92 1.41 14.48
N ILE A 139 3.18 1.16 14.14
CA ILE A 139 4.27 2.10 14.44
C ILE A 139 4.85 2.63 13.13
N VAL A 140 4.91 3.94 13.01
CA VAL A 140 5.60 4.67 11.95
C VAL A 140 6.87 5.26 12.53
N TYR A 141 8.02 4.70 12.16
CA TYR A 141 9.31 5.13 12.68
C TYR A 141 9.88 6.28 11.87
N HIS A 142 10.30 7.33 12.56
CA HIS A 142 11.06 8.42 11.96
C HIS A 142 12.55 8.18 12.20
N HIS A 143 13.27 7.77 11.15
CA HIS A 143 14.71 7.60 11.20
C HIS A 143 15.42 8.92 10.90
N TYR A 144 16.36 9.32 11.76
CA TYR A 144 17.26 10.44 11.49
C TYR A 144 18.58 9.89 10.94
N PRO A 145 18.82 9.95 9.63
CA PRO A 145 19.94 9.25 8.97
C PRO A 145 21.34 9.68 9.43
N ASP A 146 21.45 10.81 10.13
CA ASP A 146 22.70 11.31 10.71
C ASP A 146 23.00 10.76 12.12
N ASN A 147 22.10 9.97 12.71
CA ASN A 147 22.26 9.44 14.05
C ASN A 147 22.44 7.91 14.01
N LEU A 148 23.70 7.46 14.04
CA LEU A 148 24.09 6.04 13.99
C LEU A 148 23.40 5.18 15.06
N ASP A 149 22.98 5.79 16.18
CA ASP A 149 22.27 5.12 17.27
C ASP A 149 20.82 4.77 16.91
N CYS A 150 20.14 5.51 16.01
CA CYS A 150 18.75 5.20 15.64
C CYS A 150 18.62 3.83 14.95
N GLU A 151 19.57 3.46 14.09
CA GLU A 151 19.58 2.14 13.45
C GLU A 151 19.84 1.02 14.47
N GLU A 152 20.74 1.25 15.42
CA GLU A 152 21.07 0.28 16.46
C GLU A 152 19.94 0.13 17.50
N ARG A 153 19.33 1.24 17.95
CA ARG A 153 18.14 1.27 18.80
C ARG A 153 16.98 0.55 18.12
N TYR A 154 16.75 0.80 16.84
CA TYR A 154 15.74 0.07 16.07
C TYR A 154 16.00 -1.45 16.08
N LYS A 155 17.21 -1.90 15.72
CA LYS A 155 17.56 -3.33 15.75
C LYS A 155 17.35 -3.97 17.12
N LYS A 156 17.77 -3.29 18.20
CA LYS A 156 17.58 -3.73 19.58
C LYS A 156 16.10 -3.82 19.95
N LEU A 157 15.31 -2.81 19.56
CA LEU A 157 13.89 -2.73 19.83
C LEU A 157 13.11 -3.85 19.15
N ILE A 158 13.36 -4.07 17.85
CA ILE A 158 12.74 -5.17 17.10
C ILE A 158 13.05 -6.52 17.75
N LYS A 159 14.32 -6.77 18.08
CA LYS A 159 14.71 -8.01 18.76
C LYS A 159 13.96 -8.21 20.08
N LYS A 160 13.83 -7.17 20.90
CA LYS A 160 13.08 -7.23 22.17
C LYS A 160 11.58 -7.48 21.96
N LEU A 161 10.97 -6.89 20.93
CA LEU A 161 9.57 -7.11 20.57
C LEU A 161 9.33 -8.56 20.13
N GLU A 162 10.24 -9.11 19.32
CA GLU A 162 10.23 -10.52 18.90
C GLU A 162 10.40 -11.47 20.10
N GLU A 163 11.36 -11.22 20.98
CA GLU A 163 11.60 -12.00 22.21
C GLU A 163 10.36 -12.05 23.12
N LYS A 164 9.59 -10.96 23.18
CA LYS A 164 8.34 -10.88 23.95
C LYS A 164 7.11 -11.41 23.19
N ASN A 165 7.29 -11.96 21.98
CA ASN A 165 6.23 -12.47 21.11
C ASN A 165 5.11 -11.46 20.83
N ILE A 166 5.46 -10.17 20.83
CA ILE A 166 4.54 -9.07 20.50
C ILE A 166 4.46 -9.04 18.98
N LYS A 167 3.38 -9.58 18.42
CA LYS A 167 3.13 -9.57 16.96
C LYS A 167 2.89 -8.14 16.50
N ASN A 168 3.96 -7.45 16.20
CA ASN A 168 3.92 -6.15 15.56
C ASN A 168 3.41 -6.35 14.12
N LYS A 169 2.29 -5.74 13.73
CA LYS A 169 2.12 -5.35 12.33
C LYS A 169 2.89 -4.04 12.21
N LEU A 170 4.21 -4.16 12.14
CA LEU A 170 5.05 -3.05 11.71
C LEU A 170 4.46 -2.54 10.41
N GLY A 171 4.03 -1.29 10.40
CA GLY A 171 3.84 -0.60 9.15
C GLY A 171 5.19 -0.51 8.44
N THR A 172 5.17 -0.31 7.14
CA THR A 172 6.41 -0.15 6.37
C THR A 172 7.15 1.10 6.81
N THR A 173 8.45 1.01 7.11
CA THR A 173 9.30 2.17 7.41
C THR A 173 10.04 2.68 6.18
N GLU A 174 10.52 3.92 6.22
CA GLU A 174 11.38 4.47 5.15
C GLU A 174 12.66 3.63 4.99
N GLN A 175 13.23 3.15 6.09
CA GLN A 175 14.40 2.28 6.07
C GLN A 175 14.10 0.92 5.43
N ASP A 176 12.90 0.36 5.59
CA ASP A 176 12.48 -0.86 4.88
C ASP A 176 12.45 -0.64 3.36
N VAL A 177 11.97 0.53 2.91
CA VAL A 177 11.97 0.92 1.51
C VAL A 177 13.40 1.08 0.99
N ILE A 178 14.28 1.77 1.73
CA ILE A 178 15.71 1.92 1.37
C ILE A 178 16.41 0.55 1.30
N ASN A 179 16.18 -0.31 2.30
CA ASN A 179 16.76 -1.65 2.35
C ASN A 179 16.29 -2.51 1.17
N PHE A 180 15.00 -2.42 0.82
CA PHE A 180 14.45 -3.05 -0.36
C PHE A 180 15.13 -2.54 -1.63
N LEU A 181 15.24 -1.22 -1.81
CA LEU A 181 15.88 -0.62 -2.98
C LEU A 181 17.35 -1.07 -3.11
N ASN A 182 18.11 -1.07 -2.03
CA ASN A 182 19.50 -1.55 -2.04
C ASN A 182 19.60 -3.02 -2.49
N ARG A 183 18.72 -3.90 -1.98
CA ARG A 183 18.66 -5.31 -2.43
C ARG A 183 18.21 -5.42 -3.88
N PHE A 184 17.24 -4.62 -4.28
CA PHE A 184 16.70 -4.61 -5.63
C PHE A 184 17.77 -4.21 -6.66
N GLU A 185 18.53 -3.15 -6.38
CA GLU A 185 19.67 -2.72 -7.20
C GLU A 185 20.77 -3.80 -7.25
N ALA A 186 21.11 -4.41 -6.10
CA ALA A 186 22.14 -5.45 -6.05
C ALA A 186 21.77 -6.72 -6.86
N ARG A 187 20.48 -7.03 -7.00
CA ARG A 187 20.00 -8.16 -7.82
C ARG A 187 20.08 -7.88 -9.33
N ASN A 188 20.27 -6.62 -9.74
CA ASN A 188 20.32 -6.19 -11.15
C ASN A 188 19.15 -6.73 -11.99
N LEU A 189 17.94 -6.67 -11.43
CA LEU A 189 16.72 -7.14 -12.08
C LEU A 189 16.26 -6.17 -13.16
N GLU A 190 15.50 -6.67 -14.13
CA GLU A 190 14.85 -5.83 -15.13
C GLU A 190 13.84 -4.88 -14.47
N LYS A 191 13.87 -3.61 -14.88
CA LYS A 191 13.02 -2.52 -14.38
C LYS A 191 12.11 -2.03 -15.50
N TYR A 192 11.04 -2.79 -15.76
CA TYR A 192 10.11 -2.46 -16.83
C TYR A 192 9.31 -1.19 -16.48
N HIS A 193 8.53 -1.27 -15.40
CA HIS A 193 7.61 -0.23 -14.98
C HIS A 193 8.22 0.71 -13.95
N THR A 194 7.82 1.98 -13.98
CA THR A 194 8.04 2.89 -12.85
C THR A 194 7.00 2.61 -11.77
N ILE A 195 7.45 2.22 -10.57
CA ILE A 195 6.57 1.84 -9.46
C ILE A 195 6.82 2.77 -8.28
N GLU A 196 5.80 3.53 -7.90
CA GLU A 196 5.82 4.36 -6.69
C GLU A 196 5.85 3.47 -5.43
N LEU A 197 6.75 3.80 -4.52
CA LEU A 197 6.90 3.20 -3.21
C LEU A 197 6.48 4.21 -2.13
N PRO A 198 6.26 3.76 -0.88
CA PRO A 198 6.03 4.68 0.23
C PRO A 198 7.16 5.72 0.38
N PHE A 199 6.86 6.83 1.05
CA PHE A 199 7.81 7.92 1.35
C PHE A 199 8.38 8.64 0.10
N GLY A 200 7.68 8.58 -1.03
CA GLY A 200 8.07 9.28 -2.27
C GLY A 200 9.20 8.62 -3.05
N TYR A 201 9.65 7.43 -2.64
CA TYR A 201 10.59 6.62 -3.40
C TYR A 201 9.92 6.01 -4.63
N LYS A 202 10.72 5.64 -5.63
CA LYS A 202 10.26 4.90 -6.79
C LYS A 202 11.30 3.92 -7.29
N ILE A 203 10.84 2.81 -7.86
CA ILE A 203 11.64 2.03 -8.80
C ILE A 203 11.54 2.75 -10.13
N GLN A 204 12.67 3.20 -10.67
CA GLN A 204 12.70 3.85 -11.98
C GLN A 204 12.73 2.81 -13.09
N GLY A 205 11.62 2.67 -13.82
CA GLY A 205 11.54 1.82 -15.00
C GLY A 205 12.08 2.52 -16.24
N TYR A 206 12.45 1.75 -17.27
CA TYR A 206 12.89 2.31 -18.56
C TYR A 206 11.72 2.78 -19.44
N ASN A 207 10.48 2.64 -18.98
CA ASN A 207 9.26 2.87 -19.75
C ASN A 207 8.31 3.93 -19.13
N GLU A 208 8.87 4.87 -18.37
CA GLU A 208 8.13 5.90 -17.61
C GLU A 208 7.11 6.69 -18.46
N ASP A 209 7.43 7.02 -19.72
CA ASP A 209 6.60 7.91 -20.55
C ASP A 209 5.30 7.30 -21.12
N TYR A 210 5.14 5.97 -21.07
CA TYR A 210 4.09 5.29 -21.86
C TYR A 210 3.06 4.53 -21.01
N GLU A 211 3.43 4.08 -19.82
CA GLU A 211 2.62 3.15 -19.03
C GLU A 211 1.55 3.84 -18.20
N HIS A 212 1.87 5.03 -17.65
CA HIS A 212 0.88 5.91 -17.04
C HIS A 212 -0.27 6.18 -18.02
N LYS A 213 0.04 6.33 -19.31
CA LYS A 213 -0.95 6.54 -20.36
C LYS A 213 -1.82 5.30 -20.62
N SER A 214 -1.24 4.09 -20.64
CA SER A 214 -2.03 2.85 -20.79
C SER A 214 -2.97 2.66 -19.60
N TRP A 215 -2.50 2.89 -18.37
CA TRP A 215 -3.35 2.80 -17.19
C TRP A 215 -4.46 3.87 -17.19
N GLU A 216 -4.14 5.12 -17.49
CA GLU A 216 -5.12 6.21 -17.65
C GLU A 216 -6.23 5.79 -18.62
N GLN A 217 -5.86 5.36 -19.83
CA GLN A 217 -6.81 4.90 -20.85
C GLN A 217 -7.67 3.73 -20.35
N ILE A 218 -7.09 2.73 -19.69
CA ILE A 218 -7.81 1.57 -19.16
C ILE A 218 -8.79 1.99 -18.06
N SER A 219 -8.36 2.87 -17.15
CA SER A 219 -9.16 3.36 -16.02
C SER A 219 -10.32 4.26 -16.46
N GLU A 220 -10.20 4.95 -17.59
CA GLU A 220 -11.29 5.72 -18.21
C GLU A 220 -12.35 4.82 -18.83
N ILE A 221 -11.95 3.65 -19.36
CA ILE A 221 -12.88 2.78 -20.06
C ILE A 221 -13.57 1.75 -19.18
N TYR A 222 -13.01 1.42 -18.01
CA TYR A 222 -13.53 0.40 -17.10
C TYR A 222 -13.42 0.77 -15.62
N ASN A 223 -14.46 0.46 -14.85
CA ASN A 223 -14.50 0.68 -13.41
C ASN A 223 -14.21 -0.62 -12.63
N PHE A 224 -13.06 -0.67 -11.96
CA PHE A 224 -12.63 -1.83 -11.17
C PHE A 224 -13.24 -1.87 -9.76
N LYS A 225 -14.00 -0.86 -9.34
CA LYS A 225 -14.53 -0.77 -7.97
C LYS A 225 -15.33 -2.01 -7.58
N GLY A 226 -14.93 -2.63 -6.47
CA GLY A 226 -15.63 -3.80 -5.92
C GLY A 226 -15.42 -5.11 -6.69
N LYS A 227 -14.61 -5.10 -7.76
CA LYS A 227 -14.36 -6.27 -8.62
C LYS A 227 -13.26 -7.17 -8.07
N ARG A 228 -13.35 -8.45 -8.41
CA ARG A 228 -12.27 -9.43 -8.28
C ARG A 228 -11.51 -9.50 -9.61
N VAL A 229 -10.25 -9.09 -9.62
CA VAL A 229 -9.48 -8.86 -10.86
C VAL A 229 -8.23 -9.72 -10.89
N ALA A 230 -7.84 -10.16 -12.09
CA ALA A 230 -6.56 -10.84 -12.34
C ALA A 230 -5.77 -10.15 -13.46
N ASP A 231 -4.49 -9.95 -13.23
CA ASP A 231 -3.51 -9.44 -14.19
C ASP A 231 -2.57 -10.58 -14.59
N ILE A 232 -2.68 -11.05 -15.83
CA ILE A 232 -1.88 -12.15 -16.37
C ILE A 232 -0.65 -11.56 -17.07
N GLY A 233 0.54 -11.99 -16.66
CA GLY A 233 1.79 -11.36 -17.06
C GLY A 233 2.09 -10.07 -16.30
N CYS A 234 1.78 -10.05 -15.00
CA CYS A 234 1.84 -8.83 -14.18
C CYS A 234 3.27 -8.31 -13.94
N PHE A 235 4.30 -9.12 -14.23
CA PHE A 235 5.69 -8.83 -13.93
C PHE A 235 5.87 -8.40 -12.45
N GLN A 236 6.34 -7.17 -12.20
CA GLN A 236 6.53 -6.60 -10.86
C GLN A 236 5.25 -5.98 -10.26
N GLY A 237 4.11 -6.05 -10.94
CA GLY A 237 2.79 -5.77 -10.37
C GLY A 237 2.25 -4.34 -10.55
N TYR A 238 2.80 -3.54 -11.47
CA TYR A 238 2.38 -2.14 -11.67
C TYR A 238 0.85 -1.97 -11.76
N PHE A 239 0.19 -2.62 -12.73
CA PHE A 239 -1.26 -2.53 -12.91
C PHE A 239 -2.03 -3.13 -11.73
N CYS A 240 -1.46 -4.14 -11.06
CA CYS A 240 -2.05 -4.69 -9.83
C CYS A 240 -2.13 -3.64 -8.72
N PHE A 241 -1.06 -2.85 -8.50
CA PHE A 241 -1.05 -1.78 -7.49
C PHE A 241 -2.05 -0.68 -7.80
N GLU A 242 -2.19 -0.32 -9.07
CA GLU A 242 -3.16 0.66 -9.51
C GLU A 242 -4.61 0.19 -9.34
N MET A 243 -4.91 -1.04 -9.77
CA MET A 243 -6.24 -1.65 -9.56
C MET A 243 -6.59 -1.81 -8.08
N ALA A 244 -5.60 -2.13 -7.22
CA ALA A 244 -5.81 -2.35 -5.79
C ALA A 244 -6.34 -1.11 -5.04
N ARG A 245 -6.23 0.09 -5.62
CA ARG A 245 -6.79 1.31 -5.06
C ARG A 245 -8.32 1.29 -4.98
N THR A 246 -9.00 0.52 -5.85
CA THR A 246 -10.48 0.49 -5.92
C THR A 246 -11.08 -0.92 -6.00
N ALA A 247 -10.35 -1.90 -6.52
CA ALA A 247 -10.80 -3.28 -6.63
C ALA A 247 -11.02 -3.93 -5.27
N LYS A 248 -11.93 -4.90 -5.20
CA LYS A 248 -12.19 -5.67 -3.97
C LYS A 248 -11.04 -6.64 -3.68
N ARG A 249 -10.48 -7.26 -4.72
CA ARG A 249 -9.38 -8.22 -4.61
C ARG A 249 -8.62 -8.32 -5.91
N VAL A 250 -7.29 -8.25 -5.83
CA VAL A 250 -6.38 -8.26 -6.98
C VAL A 250 -5.48 -9.48 -6.93
N TYR A 251 -5.29 -10.10 -8.09
CA TYR A 251 -4.42 -11.24 -8.31
C TYR A 251 -3.43 -10.90 -9.43
N GLY A 252 -2.13 -11.07 -9.19
CA GLY A 252 -1.09 -10.91 -10.19
C GLY A 252 -0.43 -12.25 -10.49
N PHE A 253 -0.33 -12.61 -11.76
CA PHE A 253 0.23 -13.86 -12.21
C PHE A 253 1.37 -13.62 -13.19
N ASP A 254 2.51 -14.28 -12.99
CA ASP A 254 3.64 -14.22 -13.93
C ASP A 254 4.50 -15.49 -13.80
N LYS A 255 5.13 -15.93 -14.89
CA LYS A 255 6.04 -17.09 -14.87
C LYS A 255 7.42 -16.74 -14.29
N ASN A 256 7.78 -15.45 -14.26
CA ASN A 256 9.04 -14.98 -13.73
C ASN A 256 9.01 -14.95 -12.19
N VAL A 257 9.66 -15.94 -11.59
CA VAL A 257 9.76 -16.10 -10.13
C VAL A 257 10.29 -14.84 -9.45
N SER A 258 11.40 -14.27 -9.95
CA SER A 258 12.02 -13.06 -9.38
C SER A 258 11.11 -11.84 -9.47
N ALA A 259 10.32 -11.71 -10.54
CA ALA A 259 9.35 -10.63 -10.68
C ALA A 259 8.20 -10.76 -9.67
N ILE A 260 7.68 -11.96 -9.47
CA ILE A 260 6.63 -12.25 -8.47
C ILE A 260 7.14 -12.04 -7.04
N GLU A 261 8.36 -12.47 -6.73
CA GLU A 261 8.97 -12.21 -5.42
C GLU A 261 9.12 -10.71 -5.17
N THR A 262 9.58 -9.96 -6.17
CA THR A 262 9.66 -8.49 -6.10
C THR A 262 8.28 -7.87 -5.90
N ALA A 263 7.26 -8.29 -6.65
CA ALA A 263 5.90 -7.79 -6.53
C ALA A 263 5.32 -8.03 -5.13
N ARG A 264 5.60 -9.19 -4.52
CA ARG A 264 5.22 -9.50 -3.13
C ARG A 264 5.93 -8.58 -2.13
N GLU A 265 7.22 -8.34 -2.29
CA GLU A 265 7.97 -7.39 -1.44
C GLU A 265 7.36 -5.98 -1.56
N ILE A 266 7.10 -5.50 -2.79
CA ILE A 266 6.47 -4.19 -3.02
C ILE A 266 5.06 -4.12 -2.42
N ALA A 267 4.24 -5.17 -2.57
CA ALA A 267 2.89 -5.22 -1.99
C ALA A 267 2.93 -5.12 -0.47
N LYS A 268 3.90 -5.78 0.17
CA LYS A 268 4.15 -5.67 1.61
C LYS A 268 4.54 -4.24 1.98
N LEU A 269 5.48 -3.63 1.26
CA LEU A 269 5.89 -2.24 1.49
C LEU A 269 4.71 -1.27 1.36
N LYS A 270 3.87 -1.45 0.35
CA LYS A 270 2.69 -0.62 0.09
C LYS A 270 1.49 -0.98 0.99
N GLU A 271 1.61 -1.99 1.84
CA GLU A 271 0.53 -2.54 2.69
C GLU A 271 -0.74 -2.89 1.89
N MET A 272 -0.57 -3.33 0.64
CA MET A 272 -1.67 -3.67 -0.25
C MET A 272 -1.97 -5.17 -0.20
N ASN A 273 -3.25 -5.51 -0.03
CA ASN A 273 -3.72 -6.90 -0.02
C ASN A 273 -3.89 -7.43 -1.46
N ILE A 274 -2.77 -7.77 -2.09
CA ILE A 274 -2.69 -8.33 -3.46
C ILE A 274 -2.08 -9.73 -3.39
N LYS A 275 -2.68 -10.69 -4.11
CA LYS A 275 -2.14 -12.05 -4.20
C LYS A 275 -1.30 -12.19 -5.47
N PHE A 276 0.01 -12.32 -5.32
CA PHE A 276 0.91 -12.61 -6.43
C PHE A 276 1.30 -14.09 -6.46
N GLU A 277 1.20 -14.74 -7.61
CA GLU A 277 1.52 -16.16 -7.80
C GLU A 277 2.38 -16.40 -9.03
N VAL A 278 3.36 -17.31 -8.88
CA VAL A 278 4.11 -17.83 -10.02
C VAL A 278 3.16 -18.72 -10.82
N PHE A 279 2.93 -18.37 -12.07
CA PHE A 279 1.94 -19.02 -12.92
C PHE A 279 2.36 -18.90 -14.39
N ASN A 280 2.44 -20.03 -15.08
CA ASN A 280 2.69 -20.08 -16.50
C ASN A 280 1.42 -20.36 -17.29
N LEU A 281 0.87 -19.34 -17.96
CA LEU A 281 -0.35 -19.46 -18.75
C LEU A 281 -0.24 -20.56 -19.83
N ASP A 282 0.93 -20.75 -20.44
CA ASP A 282 1.15 -21.77 -21.48
C ASP A 282 0.81 -23.18 -20.96
N ASP A 283 1.23 -23.48 -19.72
CA ASP A 283 1.27 -24.84 -19.18
C ASP A 283 0.17 -25.08 -18.11
N GLU A 284 -0.44 -24.03 -17.60
CA GLU A 284 -1.37 -24.08 -16.47
C GLU A 284 -2.78 -23.59 -16.81
N LYS A 285 -3.74 -23.91 -15.93
CA LYS A 285 -5.13 -23.43 -16.02
C LYS A 285 -5.33 -22.27 -15.06
N ILE A 286 -6.00 -21.22 -15.52
CA ILE A 286 -6.37 -20.08 -14.67
C ILE A 286 -7.20 -20.61 -13.48
N PRO A 287 -6.76 -20.39 -12.22
CA PRO A 287 -7.25 -21.15 -11.07
C PRO A 287 -8.73 -20.95 -10.74
N GLU A 288 -9.23 -19.72 -10.92
CA GLU A 288 -10.55 -19.29 -10.46
C GLU A 288 -11.24 -18.45 -11.53
N HIS A 289 -12.52 -18.15 -11.32
CA HIS A 289 -13.22 -17.14 -12.12
C HIS A 289 -12.97 -15.74 -11.55
N TYR A 290 -12.84 -14.77 -12.45
CA TYR A 290 -12.62 -13.37 -12.12
C TYR A 290 -13.71 -12.51 -12.76
N ASP A 291 -14.03 -11.37 -12.14
CA ASP A 291 -14.88 -10.39 -12.78
C ASP A 291 -14.17 -9.77 -13.99
N VAL A 292 -12.85 -9.56 -13.85
CA VAL A 292 -12.00 -9.00 -14.91
C VAL A 292 -10.70 -9.78 -15.00
N ILE A 293 -10.30 -10.14 -16.22
CA ILE A 293 -8.93 -10.56 -16.52
C ILE A 293 -8.29 -9.57 -17.48
N LEU A 294 -7.06 -9.16 -17.16
CA LEU A 294 -6.22 -8.33 -18.01
C LEU A 294 -5.07 -9.17 -18.57
N LEU A 295 -4.73 -8.95 -19.84
CA LEU A 295 -3.51 -9.45 -20.48
C LEU A 295 -2.88 -8.27 -21.24
N LEU A 296 -1.99 -7.55 -20.56
CA LEU A 296 -1.45 -6.30 -21.05
C LEU A 296 0.00 -6.50 -21.49
N ASN A 297 0.25 -6.42 -22.80
CA ASN A 297 1.60 -6.45 -23.34
C ASN A 297 2.43 -7.69 -22.94
N THR A 298 1.76 -8.82 -22.73
CA THR A 298 2.37 -10.13 -22.41
C THR A 298 2.36 -11.07 -23.62
N TRP A 299 1.57 -10.76 -24.65
CA TRP A 299 1.28 -11.64 -25.78
C TRP A 299 2.53 -12.13 -26.52
N GLN A 300 3.59 -11.32 -26.59
CA GLN A 300 4.87 -11.69 -27.22
C GLN A 300 5.68 -12.73 -26.43
N HIS A 301 5.29 -13.03 -25.19
CA HIS A 301 5.98 -13.98 -24.31
C HIS A 301 5.24 -15.32 -24.18
N LEU A 302 4.08 -15.47 -24.84
CA LEU A 302 3.28 -16.69 -24.87
C LEU A 302 3.68 -17.57 -26.06
N LYS A 303 3.67 -18.90 -25.87
CA LYS A 303 3.99 -19.87 -26.93
C LYS A 303 2.80 -20.12 -27.85
N ASN A 304 1.58 -19.99 -27.36
CA ASN A 304 0.37 -20.22 -28.14
C ASN A 304 -0.75 -19.26 -27.72
N LEU A 305 -0.67 -18.04 -28.25
CA LEU A 305 -1.62 -16.98 -27.94
C LEU A 305 -3.07 -17.38 -28.24
N ASP A 306 -3.32 -18.13 -29.32
CA ASP A 306 -4.67 -18.59 -29.67
C ASP A 306 -5.27 -19.43 -28.54
N LEU A 307 -4.56 -20.48 -28.10
CA LEU A 307 -5.02 -21.35 -27.00
C LEU A 307 -5.17 -20.59 -25.68
N ASP A 308 -4.27 -19.65 -25.40
CA ASP A 308 -4.25 -18.92 -24.15
C ASP A 308 -5.40 -17.92 -24.04
N ILE A 309 -5.80 -17.31 -25.15
CA ILE A 309 -6.97 -16.43 -25.21
C ILE A 309 -8.26 -17.21 -24.90
N HIS A 310 -8.40 -18.45 -25.37
CA HIS A 310 -9.52 -19.32 -24.97
C HIS A 310 -9.57 -19.54 -23.45
N LYS A 311 -8.41 -19.78 -22.81
CA LYS A 311 -8.34 -19.94 -21.33
C LYS A 311 -8.83 -18.66 -20.64
N ILE A 312 -8.40 -17.49 -21.09
CA ILE A 312 -8.76 -16.19 -20.51
C ILE A 312 -10.26 -15.93 -20.61
N PHE A 313 -10.84 -16.01 -21.82
CA PHE A 313 -12.27 -15.75 -22.02
C PHE A 313 -13.15 -16.73 -21.22
N SER A 314 -12.74 -17.98 -21.07
CA SER A 314 -13.49 -18.97 -20.28
C SER A 314 -13.56 -18.67 -18.78
N LYS A 315 -12.73 -17.76 -18.26
CA LYS A 315 -12.57 -17.48 -16.82
C LYS A 315 -12.90 -16.06 -16.39
N ALA A 316 -13.41 -15.22 -17.29
CA ALA A 316 -13.67 -13.82 -17.01
C ALA A 316 -15.04 -13.34 -17.51
N LYS A 317 -15.70 -12.44 -16.77
CA LYS A 317 -16.88 -11.71 -17.27
C LYS A 317 -16.48 -10.55 -18.19
N THR A 318 -15.42 -9.85 -17.82
CA THR A 318 -14.78 -8.80 -18.61
C THR A 318 -13.34 -9.22 -18.94
N VAL A 319 -12.91 -9.01 -20.18
CA VAL A 319 -11.51 -9.21 -20.60
C VAL A 319 -10.97 -7.91 -21.17
N ILE A 320 -9.80 -7.48 -20.71
CA ILE A 320 -9.08 -6.32 -21.27
C ILE A 320 -7.74 -6.81 -21.82
N LEU A 321 -7.52 -6.60 -23.12
CA LEU A 321 -6.32 -7.04 -23.83
C LEU A 321 -5.58 -5.83 -24.38
N GLU A 322 -4.24 -5.81 -24.29
CA GLU A 322 -3.40 -4.88 -25.06
C GLU A 322 -2.51 -5.68 -26.02
N ILE A 323 -2.83 -5.64 -27.32
CA ILE A 323 -2.21 -6.46 -28.37
C ILE A 323 -1.65 -5.56 -29.48
N ASP A 324 -0.45 -5.89 -29.97
CA ASP A 324 0.11 -5.27 -31.17
C ASP A 324 -0.18 -6.14 -32.40
N PHE A 325 -1.10 -5.69 -33.26
CA PHE A 325 -1.41 -6.39 -34.51
C PHE A 325 -0.43 -6.06 -35.66
N VAL A 326 0.45 -5.06 -35.49
CA VAL A 326 1.31 -4.51 -36.55
C VAL A 326 2.74 -5.07 -36.48
N LYS A 327 3.34 -5.18 -35.29
CA LYS A 327 4.72 -5.67 -35.08
C LYS A 327 4.82 -7.18 -34.82
N LEU A 328 3.95 -7.95 -35.46
CA LEU A 328 4.03 -9.40 -35.39
C LEU A 328 5.28 -9.90 -36.13
N LYS A 329 6.35 -10.20 -35.40
CA LYS A 329 7.50 -10.94 -35.95
C LYS A 329 7.05 -12.37 -36.31
N PRO A 330 7.64 -13.04 -37.32
CA PRO A 330 7.10 -14.26 -37.92
C PRO A 330 7.12 -15.56 -37.08
N HIS A 331 7.21 -15.50 -35.74
CA HIS A 331 7.28 -16.71 -34.93
C HIS A 331 6.36 -16.69 -33.69
N TRP A 332 5.40 -17.63 -33.74
CA TRP A 332 4.78 -18.40 -32.65
C TRP A 332 3.65 -17.78 -31.82
N SER A 333 3.30 -16.50 -31.98
CA SER A 333 2.19 -15.88 -31.23
C SER A 333 1.37 -14.85 -32.02
N MET A 334 0.98 -15.19 -33.26
CA MET A 334 0.17 -14.30 -34.10
C MET A 334 -1.32 -14.65 -34.01
N ILE A 335 -2.11 -13.79 -33.36
CA ILE A 335 -3.58 -13.79 -33.47
C ILE A 335 -4.00 -12.59 -34.32
N SER A 336 -4.84 -12.81 -35.34
CA SER A 336 -5.45 -11.70 -36.07
C SER A 336 -6.58 -11.07 -35.26
N ARG A 337 -6.90 -9.81 -35.55
CA ARG A 337 -8.03 -9.12 -34.92
C ARG A 337 -9.33 -9.89 -35.17
N GLU A 338 -9.52 -10.39 -36.39
CA GLU A 338 -10.69 -11.18 -36.79
C GLU A 338 -10.79 -12.46 -35.96
N LYS A 339 -9.67 -13.18 -35.81
CA LYS A 339 -9.63 -14.44 -35.04
C LYS A 339 -9.91 -14.20 -33.56
N LEU A 340 -9.38 -13.12 -32.99
CA LEU A 340 -9.68 -12.74 -31.60
C LEU A 340 -11.17 -12.46 -31.40
N LEU A 341 -11.81 -11.74 -32.33
CA LEU A 341 -13.24 -11.46 -32.29
C LEU A 341 -14.09 -12.73 -32.44
N GLU A 342 -13.65 -13.69 -33.26
CA GLU A 342 -14.29 -15.01 -33.36
C GLU A 342 -14.23 -15.75 -32.03
N ILE A 343 -13.04 -15.86 -31.42
CA ILE A 343 -12.87 -16.55 -30.14
C ILE A 343 -13.71 -15.88 -29.04
N ALA A 344 -13.71 -14.54 -28.97
CA ALA A 344 -14.52 -13.81 -27.99
C ALA A 344 -16.02 -14.19 -28.08
N LYS A 345 -16.55 -14.30 -29.31
CA LYS A 345 -17.95 -14.70 -29.55
C LYS A 345 -18.25 -16.13 -29.11
N GLU A 346 -17.30 -17.06 -29.23
CA GLU A 346 -17.46 -18.44 -28.74
C GLU A 346 -17.75 -18.48 -27.23
N TYR A 347 -17.25 -17.51 -26.47
CA TYR A 347 -17.48 -17.36 -25.02
C TYR A 347 -18.55 -16.32 -24.67
N LYS A 348 -19.32 -15.85 -25.66
CA LYS A 348 -20.38 -14.82 -25.52
C LYS A 348 -19.86 -13.44 -25.11
N HIS A 349 -18.58 -13.16 -25.32
CA HIS A 349 -18.01 -11.84 -25.11
C HIS A 349 -18.19 -10.98 -26.35
N GLU A 350 -18.63 -9.74 -26.13
CA GLU A 350 -18.76 -8.71 -27.14
C GLU A 350 -17.71 -7.62 -26.90
N LEU A 351 -17.09 -7.15 -27.99
CA LEU A 351 -16.21 -5.98 -27.94
C LEU A 351 -17.06 -4.74 -27.59
N LYS A 352 -16.75 -4.08 -26.48
CA LYS A 352 -17.45 -2.87 -26.02
C LYS A 352 -16.68 -1.59 -26.32
N LYS A 353 -15.35 -1.64 -26.19
CA LYS A 353 -14.47 -0.50 -26.45
C LYS A 353 -13.16 -0.97 -27.08
N GLU A 354 -12.61 -0.14 -27.96
CA GLU A 354 -11.32 -0.34 -28.61
C GLU A 354 -10.63 1.01 -28.72
N LEU A 355 -9.35 1.07 -28.36
CA LEU A 355 -8.54 2.29 -28.42
C LEU A 355 -7.08 1.95 -28.73
N ILE A 356 -6.35 2.93 -29.24
CA ILE A 356 -4.93 2.79 -29.52
C ILE A 356 -4.14 3.35 -28.34
N SER A 357 -3.31 2.48 -27.75
CA SER A 357 -2.36 2.85 -26.71
C SER A 357 -1.34 3.87 -27.23
N SER A 358 -0.68 4.56 -26.31
CA SER A 358 0.42 5.49 -26.59
C SER A 358 1.57 4.86 -27.41
N ARG A 359 1.66 3.53 -27.46
CA ARG A 359 2.67 2.74 -28.20
C ARG A 359 2.17 2.20 -29.54
N GLY A 360 0.98 2.57 -29.98
CA GLY A 360 0.38 2.09 -31.23
C GLY A 360 -0.22 0.68 -31.14
N ARG A 361 -0.30 0.11 -29.94
CA ARG A 361 -0.98 -1.18 -29.69
C ARG A 361 -2.46 -0.97 -29.47
N THR A 362 -3.26 -1.99 -29.75
CA THR A 362 -4.71 -1.93 -29.59
C THR A 362 -5.11 -2.44 -28.22
N ILE A 363 -5.78 -1.59 -27.43
CA ILE A 363 -6.45 -1.96 -26.19
C ILE A 363 -7.90 -2.30 -26.53
N MET A 364 -8.34 -3.50 -26.17
CA MET A 364 -9.69 -4.02 -26.47
C MET A 364 -10.36 -4.46 -25.17
N LEU A 365 -11.58 -3.99 -24.95
CA LEU A 365 -12.41 -4.35 -23.80
C LEU A 365 -13.60 -5.17 -24.25
N PHE A 366 -13.69 -6.37 -23.70
CA PHE A 366 -14.73 -7.35 -23.98
C PHE A 366 -15.58 -7.61 -22.74
N GLU A 367 -16.88 -7.76 -22.91
CA GLU A 367 -17.80 -8.15 -21.83
C GLU A 367 -18.79 -9.19 -22.31
N VAL A 368 -19.16 -10.13 -21.44
CA VAL A 368 -20.24 -11.09 -21.70
C VAL A 368 -21.55 -10.33 -21.97
N GLY A 369 -22.21 -10.60 -23.11
CA GLY A 369 -23.50 -9.98 -23.45
C GLY A 369 -24.69 -10.59 -22.71
N GLY A 370 -25.54 -9.76 -22.09
CA GLY A 370 -26.95 -10.02 -21.73
C GLY A 370 -27.29 -11.08 -20.66
N GLU A 371 -27.82 -10.60 -19.51
CA GLU A 371 -28.61 -11.20 -18.39
C GLU A 371 -28.48 -12.66 -17.91
N ASN A 372 -27.84 -13.60 -18.61
CA ASN A 372 -27.66 -14.98 -18.11
C ASN A 372 -26.18 -15.31 -17.95
N ALA A 373 -25.51 -14.59 -17.05
CA ALA A 373 -24.17 -14.92 -16.60
C ALA A 373 -24.24 -16.07 -15.58
N ILE A 374 -24.15 -17.30 -16.10
CA ILE A 374 -23.65 -18.56 -15.51
C ILE A 374 -23.42 -18.49 -13.99
N GLU A 375 -24.24 -19.25 -13.24
CA GLU A 375 -24.10 -19.57 -11.81
C GLU A 375 -22.74 -20.17 -11.45
#